data_AF-A0A3D0DGD6-F1
#
_entry.id   AF-A0A3D0DGD6-F1
#
_cell.length_a   1.000
_cell.length_b   1.000
_cell.length_c   1.000
_cell.angle_alpha   90.00
_cell.angle_beta   90.00
_cell.angle_gamma   90.00
#
_symmetry.space_group_name_H-M   'P 1'
#
loop_
_entity.id
_entity.type
_entity.pdbx_description
1 polymer ?
#
loop_
_entity_poly.entity_id
_entity_poly.type
_entity_poly.pdbx_seq_one_letter_code
_entity_poly.pdbx_strand_id
1 'polypeptide(L)'
;MRFVIGILSIVTVLSSNAVSQVVNAYSDSSDYFQPSESDTSNSEQIHYNFDFGDFRNANWGMTTGQVISSESSTYDEGADDQSKEAGEVELRYITHFAGHKAHLYYGFEGDTLTEGWYAFDLTDIEADGLLRVFDEIKRYVDNGYWPADYDDMIWNDETYKDDPDNWATAIVSGDAGRMAKWYTKESTLSLELFTKDKLTFLTLFYHDIRLDK
;
A
#
# COMPACT_ATOMS: atom_id res chain seq x y z
N MET A 1 31.64 10.61 3.36
CA MET A 1 31.87 10.01 4.70
C MET A 1 30.65 9.14 5.00
N ARG A 2 30.77 7.82 4.79
CA ARG A 2 29.64 6.87 4.87
C ARG A 2 29.62 6.25 6.27
N PHE A 3 28.53 6.41 7.00
CA PHE A 3 28.29 5.69 8.25
C PHE A 3 27.66 4.34 7.93
N VAL A 4 28.39 3.27 8.23
CA VAL A 4 27.89 1.90 8.31
C VAL A 4 27.46 1.71 9.77
N ILE A 5 26.17 1.50 10.02
CA ILE A 5 25.69 1.07 11.34
C ILE A 5 25.21 -0.37 11.17
N GLY A 6 25.97 -1.29 11.77
CA GLY A 6 25.70 -2.71 11.77
C GLY A 6 24.51 -3.06 12.63
N ILE A 7 23.68 -3.99 12.13
CA ILE A 7 22.55 -4.54 12.86
C ILE A 7 23.07 -5.64 13.80
N LEU A 8 22.79 -5.46 15.09
CA LEU A 8 23.03 -6.43 16.15
C LEU A 8 21.88 -7.44 16.17
N SER A 9 22.17 -8.71 15.93
CA SER A 9 21.20 -9.80 16.02
C SER A 9 20.92 -10.14 17.49
N ILE A 10 19.64 -10.13 17.90
CA ILE A 10 19.20 -10.87 19.09
C ILE A 10 17.97 -11.70 18.71
N VAL A 11 18.19 -13.01 18.66
CA VAL A 11 17.16 -14.05 18.62
C VAL A 11 16.63 -14.24 20.03
N THR A 12 15.32 -14.21 20.23
CA THR A 12 14.71 -14.86 21.40
C THR A 12 13.32 -15.38 21.02
N VAL A 13 13.12 -16.68 21.22
CA VAL A 13 11.87 -17.41 20.93
C VAL A 13 11.08 -17.63 22.22
N LEU A 14 9.84 -17.15 22.18
CA LEU A 14 8.56 -17.58 22.78
C LEU A 14 8.48 -18.14 24.21
N SER A 15 7.46 -17.62 24.93
CA SER A 15 6.49 -18.49 25.60
C SER A 15 5.09 -17.86 25.63
N SER A 16 4.11 -18.74 25.45
CA SER A 16 2.65 -18.60 25.26
C SER A 16 1.84 -17.96 26.41
N ASN A 17 0.71 -17.33 26.04
CA ASN A 17 -0.66 -17.50 26.56
C ASN A 17 -1.41 -16.17 26.76
N ALA A 18 -2.43 -15.93 25.93
CA ALA A 18 -3.78 -15.52 26.37
C ALA A 18 -4.63 -15.15 25.15
N VAL A 19 -5.31 -16.13 24.57
CA VAL A 19 -6.50 -15.89 23.73
C VAL A 19 -7.69 -16.37 24.55
N SER A 20 -8.55 -15.44 24.97
CA SER A 20 -10.00 -15.64 25.14
C SER A 20 -10.64 -14.40 25.72
N GLN A 21 -11.83 -14.09 25.20
CA GLN A 21 -12.80 -13.09 25.63
C GLN A 21 -12.64 -11.69 25.01
N VAL A 22 -13.25 -11.48 23.83
CA VAL A 22 -14.46 -10.64 23.65
C VAL A 22 -15.12 -11.04 22.32
N VAL A 23 -16.07 -11.98 22.35
CA VAL A 23 -17.08 -12.11 21.28
C VAL A 23 -18.40 -12.26 22.00
N ASN A 24 -19.16 -11.17 22.10
CA ASN A 24 -20.61 -11.14 22.26
C ASN A 24 -21.09 -9.71 22.44
N ALA A 25 -21.46 -9.05 21.34
CA ALA A 25 -22.64 -8.19 21.27
C ALA A 25 -22.89 -7.82 19.80
N TYR A 26 -24.17 -7.74 19.43
CA TYR A 26 -24.73 -7.33 18.14
C TYR A 26 -24.79 -8.37 17.01
N SER A 27 -25.68 -9.34 17.22
CA SER A 27 -26.51 -9.92 16.17
C SER A 27 -27.73 -9.03 15.92
N ASP A 28 -27.83 -8.35 14.77
CA ASP A 28 -29.10 -8.18 14.05
C ASP A 28 -28.90 -7.55 12.66
N SER A 29 -28.93 -8.37 11.61
CA SER A 29 -29.68 -8.14 10.36
C SER A 29 -29.25 -9.16 9.29
N SER A 30 -30.26 -9.67 8.62
CA SER A 30 -30.32 -10.89 7.80
C SER A 30 -29.73 -10.73 6.40
N ASP A 31 -28.85 -11.67 6.04
CA ASP A 31 -28.78 -12.41 4.75
C ASP A 31 -27.33 -12.76 4.40
N TYR A 32 -26.72 -13.63 5.21
CA TYR A 32 -25.49 -14.32 4.83
C TYR A 32 -25.61 -15.81 5.10
N PHE A 33 -25.35 -16.58 4.04
CA PHE A 33 -25.11 -18.01 4.02
C PHE A 33 -24.33 -18.46 5.27
N GLN A 34 -24.98 -19.24 6.14
CA GLN A 34 -24.35 -19.85 7.31
C GLN A 34 -23.53 -21.06 6.82
N PRO A 35 -22.19 -21.07 6.93
CA PRO A 35 -21.43 -22.29 6.71
C PRO A 35 -21.74 -23.27 7.85
N SER A 36 -22.05 -24.52 7.54
CA SER A 36 -22.26 -25.56 8.53
C SER A 36 -21.02 -25.75 9.41
N GLU A 37 -21.19 -25.68 10.72
CA GLU A 37 -20.16 -25.98 11.73
C GLU A 37 -19.77 -27.46 11.71
N SER A 38 -18.93 -27.86 10.76
CA SER A 38 -18.11 -29.06 10.86
C SER A 38 -17.06 -29.04 9.75
N ASP A 39 -15.94 -28.34 9.95
CA ASP A 39 -14.65 -28.64 9.32
C ASP A 39 -13.55 -27.72 9.91
N THR A 40 -13.15 -28.00 11.15
CA THR A 40 -11.92 -27.47 11.74
C THR A 40 -10.74 -28.36 11.32
N SER A 41 -10.25 -28.23 10.08
CA SER A 41 -8.94 -28.76 9.63
C SER A 41 -8.67 -28.48 8.14
N ASN A 42 -8.47 -27.22 7.76
CA ASN A 42 -7.50 -26.76 6.73
C ASN A 42 -7.79 -25.29 6.44
N SER A 43 -7.10 -24.37 7.10
CA SER A 43 -6.97 -23.02 6.57
C SER A 43 -5.91 -23.08 5.46
N GLU A 44 -6.30 -23.53 4.27
CA GLU A 44 -5.46 -23.31 3.08
C GLU A 44 -5.33 -21.79 2.91
N GLN A 45 -4.13 -21.28 3.23
CA GLN A 45 -3.76 -19.94 2.80
C GLN A 45 -3.81 -19.95 1.28
N ILE A 46 -4.80 -19.27 0.73
CA ILE A 46 -4.96 -19.12 -0.71
C ILE A 46 -3.81 -18.20 -1.15
N HIS A 47 -2.68 -18.79 -1.52
CA HIS A 47 -1.62 -18.05 -2.21
C HIS A 47 -2.17 -17.67 -3.58
N TYR A 48 -2.50 -16.40 -3.75
CA TYR A 48 -2.74 -15.87 -5.07
C TYR A 48 -1.41 -15.86 -5.81
N ASN A 49 -1.21 -16.80 -6.75
CA ASN A 49 -0.15 -16.68 -7.74
C ASN A 49 -0.53 -15.52 -8.66
N PHE A 50 -0.15 -14.31 -8.27
CA PHE A 50 -0.21 -13.15 -9.15
C PHE A 50 0.90 -13.31 -10.21
N ASP A 51 0.59 -13.95 -11.34
CA ASP A 51 1.39 -13.89 -12.59
C ASP A 51 1.11 -12.54 -13.28
N PHE A 52 1.35 -11.46 -12.54
CA PHE A 52 1.21 -10.09 -12.99
C PHE A 52 2.60 -9.58 -13.33
N GLY A 53 2.70 -8.64 -14.27
CA GLY A 53 3.98 -8.01 -14.55
C GLY A 53 4.56 -7.34 -13.30
N ASP A 54 5.81 -6.90 -13.37
CA ASP A 54 6.52 -6.26 -12.25
C ASP A 54 5.67 -5.18 -11.53
N PHE A 55 4.79 -4.52 -12.28
CA PHE A 55 3.69 -3.70 -11.76
C PHE A 55 2.42 -3.86 -12.62
N ARG A 56 1.40 -4.50 -12.04
CA ARG A 56 0.09 -4.74 -12.68
C ARG A 56 0.24 -5.50 -14.00
N ASN A 57 0.03 -4.84 -15.14
CA ASN A 57 0.13 -5.43 -16.48
C ASN A 57 1.44 -5.05 -17.18
N ALA A 58 2.27 -4.22 -16.54
CA ALA A 58 3.53 -3.72 -17.08
C ALA A 58 4.72 -4.42 -16.41
N ASN A 59 5.83 -4.50 -17.14
CA ASN A 59 7.13 -4.91 -16.60
C ASN A 59 8.06 -3.73 -16.62
N TRP A 60 8.99 -3.65 -15.66
CA TRP A 60 9.97 -2.57 -15.72
C TRP A 60 10.83 -2.71 -16.97
N GLY A 61 11.30 -1.58 -17.47
CA GLY A 61 11.99 -1.51 -18.76
C GLY A 61 11.07 -1.39 -19.97
N MET A 62 9.74 -1.50 -19.81
CA MET A 62 8.81 -1.19 -20.90
C MET A 62 8.90 0.28 -21.31
N THR A 63 8.72 0.56 -22.60
CA THR A 63 8.60 1.93 -23.11
C THR A 63 7.23 2.52 -22.85
N THR A 64 7.12 3.85 -22.95
CA THR A 64 5.84 4.56 -22.81
C THR A 64 4.78 3.97 -23.74
N GLY A 65 5.14 3.71 -25.01
CA GLY A 65 4.23 3.13 -25.99
C GLY A 65 3.81 1.69 -25.67
N GLN A 66 4.70 0.90 -25.05
CA GLN A 66 4.37 -0.45 -24.60
C GLN A 66 3.40 -0.42 -23.41
N VAL A 67 3.63 0.47 -22.45
CA VAL A 67 2.72 0.64 -21.29
C VAL A 67 1.35 1.08 -21.75
N ILE A 68 1.25 2.10 -22.62
CA ILE A 68 -0.03 2.55 -23.20
C ILE A 68 -0.76 1.39 -23.90
N SER A 69 -0.04 0.56 -24.64
CA SER A 69 -0.62 -0.57 -25.37
C SER A 69 -1.07 -1.72 -24.45
N SER A 70 -0.52 -1.80 -23.24
CA SER A 70 -0.85 -2.84 -22.24
C SER A 70 -1.99 -2.45 -21.30
N GLU A 71 -2.29 -1.15 -21.19
CA GLU A 71 -3.27 -0.64 -20.23
C GLU A 71 -4.69 -0.63 -20.80
N SER A 72 -5.64 -1.15 -20.02
CA SER A 72 -7.07 -1.18 -20.37
C SER A 72 -7.89 -0.13 -19.61
N SER A 73 -7.28 0.55 -18.64
CA SER A 73 -7.92 1.60 -17.84
C SER A 73 -8.14 2.87 -18.66
N THR A 74 -9.08 3.70 -18.22
CA THR A 74 -9.37 4.98 -18.88
C THR A 74 -8.17 5.90 -18.74
N TYR A 75 -7.55 6.24 -19.88
CA TYR A 75 -6.49 7.23 -19.96
C TYR A 75 -7.04 8.60 -19.56
N ASP A 76 -6.36 9.27 -18.62
CA ASP A 76 -6.75 10.59 -18.13
C ASP A 76 -6.11 11.66 -19.01
N GLU A 77 -6.72 11.94 -20.16
CA GLU A 77 -6.24 12.95 -21.13
C GLU A 77 -6.18 14.38 -20.56
N GLY A 78 -6.78 14.64 -19.39
CA GLY A 78 -6.85 15.95 -18.74
C GLY A 78 -5.78 16.20 -17.67
N ALA A 79 -4.90 15.22 -17.41
CA ALA A 79 -3.74 15.39 -16.55
C ALA A 79 -2.66 16.15 -17.32
N ASP A 80 -2.70 17.47 -17.14
CA ASP A 80 -1.89 18.47 -17.81
C ASP A 80 -0.44 18.00 -18.05
N ASP A 81 -0.02 18.24 -19.28
CA ASP A 81 1.26 17.95 -19.95
C ASP A 81 2.47 18.68 -19.32
N GLN A 82 2.47 18.85 -17.99
CA GLN A 82 3.47 19.61 -17.23
C GLN A 82 4.71 18.78 -16.88
N SER A 83 4.67 17.45 -17.03
CA SER A 83 5.83 16.56 -16.87
C SER A 83 6.82 16.67 -18.04
N LYS A 84 6.36 17.06 -19.25
CA LYS A 84 7.23 17.26 -20.42
C LYS A 84 8.28 18.35 -20.26
N GLU A 85 8.09 19.34 -19.38
CA GLU A 85 9.08 20.40 -19.17
C GLU A 85 10.27 19.96 -18.30
N ALA A 86 10.15 18.86 -17.54
CA ALA A 86 11.21 18.34 -16.66
C ALA A 86 11.99 17.15 -17.25
N GLY A 87 11.56 16.60 -18.39
CA GLY A 87 12.17 15.40 -18.98
C GLY A 87 11.73 14.08 -18.34
N GLU A 88 10.79 14.14 -17.39
CA GLU A 88 10.13 13.00 -16.78
C GLU A 88 8.81 12.80 -17.52
N VAL A 89 8.62 11.64 -18.15
CA VAL A 89 7.32 11.29 -18.72
C VAL A 89 6.55 10.56 -17.65
N GLU A 90 5.33 11.00 -17.37
CA GLU A 90 4.40 10.30 -16.50
C GLU A 90 3.13 9.98 -17.29
N LEU A 91 2.67 8.73 -17.21
CA LEU A 91 1.34 8.36 -17.69
C LEU A 91 0.38 8.28 -16.51
N ARG A 92 -0.83 8.83 -16.66
CA ARG A 92 -1.88 8.80 -15.63
C ARG A 92 -3.18 8.19 -16.14
N TYR A 93 -3.79 7.39 -15.28
CA TYR A 93 -5.07 6.73 -15.50
C TYR A 93 -5.96 6.85 -14.26
N ILE A 94 -7.27 6.71 -14.44
CA ILE A 94 -8.23 6.54 -13.33
C ILE A 94 -8.59 5.06 -13.22
N THR A 95 -8.50 4.51 -12.02
CA THR A 95 -8.74 3.08 -11.77
C THR A 95 -9.30 2.83 -10.36
N HIS A 96 -9.47 1.56 -10.02
CA HIS A 96 -9.77 1.12 -8.66
C HIS A 96 -8.73 0.09 -8.22
N PHE A 97 -8.31 0.16 -6.95
CA PHE A 97 -7.42 -0.81 -6.31
C PHE A 97 -7.98 -1.16 -4.94
N ALA A 98 -8.12 -2.45 -4.64
CA ALA A 98 -8.73 -2.94 -3.40
C ALA A 98 -10.12 -2.33 -3.08
N GLY A 99 -10.91 -2.00 -4.11
CA GLY A 99 -12.24 -1.36 -3.97
C GLY A 99 -12.21 0.16 -3.82
N HIS A 100 -11.03 0.77 -3.72
CA HIS A 100 -10.85 2.21 -3.57
C HIS A 100 -10.50 2.87 -4.89
N LYS A 101 -11.09 4.03 -5.16
CA LYS A 101 -10.77 4.84 -6.33
C LYS A 101 -9.35 5.39 -6.20
N ALA A 102 -8.58 5.30 -7.29
CA ALA A 102 -7.20 5.77 -7.32
C ALA A 102 -6.84 6.35 -8.69
N HIS A 103 -5.88 7.26 -8.67
CA HIS A 103 -5.10 7.62 -9.83
C HIS A 103 -3.91 6.66 -9.93
N LEU A 104 -3.78 6.00 -11.08
CA LEU A 104 -2.66 5.12 -11.41
C LEU A 104 -1.65 5.92 -12.22
N TYR A 105 -0.40 5.84 -11.82
CA TYR A 105 0.72 6.52 -12.46
C TYR A 105 1.79 5.52 -12.87
N TYR A 106 2.47 5.84 -13.96
CA TYR A 106 3.68 5.16 -14.43
C TYR A 106 4.76 6.22 -14.64
N GLY A 107 5.91 6.06 -13.97
CA GLY A 107 7.05 6.96 -14.05
C GLY A 107 8.18 6.36 -14.89
N PHE A 108 8.81 7.22 -15.71
CA PHE A 108 9.80 6.80 -16.69
C PHE A 108 11.09 7.60 -16.56
N GLU A 109 12.23 6.90 -16.58
CA GLU A 109 13.53 7.52 -16.82
C GLU A 109 13.84 7.46 -18.32
N GLY A 110 13.70 8.61 -18.99
CA GLY A 110 13.72 8.65 -20.45
C GLY A 110 12.47 7.98 -21.03
N ASP A 111 12.64 6.83 -21.68
CA ASP A 111 11.52 6.02 -22.23
C ASP A 111 11.55 4.60 -21.64
N THR A 112 11.97 4.48 -20.38
CA THR A 112 12.11 3.21 -19.66
C THR A 112 11.30 3.29 -18.38
N LEU A 113 10.31 2.42 -18.22
CA LEU A 113 9.48 2.35 -17.01
C LEU A 113 10.34 1.92 -15.82
N THR A 114 10.34 2.71 -14.75
CA THR A 114 11.14 2.48 -13.53
C THR A 114 10.28 2.38 -12.28
N GLU A 115 9.09 2.99 -12.31
CA GLU A 115 8.20 3.04 -11.17
C GLU A 115 6.74 3.14 -11.58
N GLY A 116 5.87 2.79 -10.64
CA GLY A 116 4.44 2.96 -10.78
C GLY A 116 3.79 3.09 -9.42
N TRP A 117 2.71 3.86 -9.34
CA TRP A 117 2.04 4.06 -8.07
C TRP A 117 0.55 4.30 -8.19
N TYR A 118 -0.16 4.03 -7.11
CA TYR A 118 -1.56 4.36 -6.92
C TYR A 118 -1.67 5.49 -5.90
N ALA A 119 -2.17 6.65 -6.32
CA ALA A 119 -2.58 7.73 -5.40
C ALA A 119 -4.09 7.61 -5.14
N PHE A 120 -4.48 7.31 -3.92
CA PHE A 120 -5.87 7.03 -3.56
C PHE A 120 -6.67 8.32 -3.37
N ASP A 121 -7.92 8.34 -3.84
CA ASP A 121 -8.85 9.44 -3.65
C ASP A 121 -9.46 9.37 -2.24
N LEU A 122 -9.06 10.30 -1.38
CA LEU A 122 -9.50 10.36 0.03
C LEU A 122 -10.57 11.41 0.28
N THR A 123 -11.14 12.01 -0.77
CA THR A 123 -12.03 13.20 -0.64
C THR A 123 -13.23 12.96 0.26
N ASP A 124 -13.79 11.75 0.26
CA ASP A 124 -14.97 11.35 1.03
C ASP A 124 -14.63 10.50 2.26
N ILE A 125 -13.35 10.46 2.67
CA ILE A 125 -12.88 9.65 3.80
C ILE A 125 -12.66 10.55 5.03
N GLU A 126 -13.45 10.32 6.06
CA GLU A 126 -13.28 10.93 7.37
C GLU A 126 -11.99 10.43 8.06
N ALA A 127 -11.51 11.18 9.06
CA ALA A 127 -10.23 10.91 9.72
C ALA A 127 -10.13 9.49 10.29
N ASP A 128 -11.19 9.01 10.96
CA ASP A 128 -11.27 7.66 11.52
C ASP A 128 -11.27 6.55 10.44
N GLY A 129 -11.71 6.88 9.23
CA GLY A 129 -11.69 6.00 8.07
C GLY A 129 -10.31 5.81 7.43
N LEU A 130 -9.36 6.73 7.65
CA LEU A 130 -8.05 6.71 6.97
C LEU A 130 -7.24 5.45 7.29
N LEU A 131 -7.14 5.10 8.57
CA LEU A 131 -6.41 3.90 9.01
C LEU A 131 -7.09 2.63 8.50
N ARG A 132 -8.43 2.60 8.45
CA ARG A 132 -9.17 1.47 7.87
C ARG A 132 -8.85 1.27 6.39
N VAL A 133 -8.83 2.35 5.60
CA VAL A 133 -8.51 2.28 4.16
C VAL A 133 -7.06 1.80 3.97
N PHE A 134 -6.11 2.29 4.77
CA PHE A 134 -4.73 1.80 4.78
C PHE A 134 -4.68 0.28 5.02
N ASP A 135 -5.36 -0.20 6.06
CA ASP A 135 -5.36 -1.63 6.43
C ASP A 135 -6.02 -2.50 5.34
N GLU A 136 -7.05 -2.00 4.69
CA GLU A 136 -7.73 -2.70 3.58
C GLU A 136 -6.80 -2.88 2.37
N ILE A 137 -6.09 -1.82 1.98
CA ILE A 137 -5.11 -1.85 0.88
C ILE A 137 -3.93 -2.73 1.26
N LYS A 138 -3.40 -2.57 2.48
CA LYS A 138 -2.30 -3.40 3.00
C LYS A 138 -2.66 -4.87 2.94
N ARG A 139 -3.84 -5.25 3.45
CA ARG A 139 -4.31 -6.64 3.42
C ARG A 139 -4.45 -7.18 2.00
N TYR A 140 -4.85 -6.34 1.04
CA TYR A 140 -4.89 -6.73 -0.37
C TYR A 140 -3.49 -7.05 -0.90
N VAL A 141 -2.50 -6.20 -0.60
CA VAL A 141 -1.09 -6.41 -0.99
C VAL A 141 -0.51 -7.65 -0.30
N ASP A 142 -0.71 -7.80 1.01
CA ASP A 142 -0.24 -8.96 1.79
C ASP A 142 -0.77 -10.29 1.22
N ASN A 143 -2.03 -10.31 0.73
CA ASN A 143 -2.63 -11.49 0.11
C ASN A 143 -2.05 -11.81 -1.28
N GLY A 144 -1.59 -10.79 -2.02
CA GLY A 144 -0.97 -10.97 -3.33
C GLY A 144 0.52 -11.30 -3.27
N TYR A 145 1.19 -10.88 -2.19
CA TYR A 145 2.59 -11.15 -1.91
C TYR A 145 2.73 -12.00 -0.64
N TRP A 146 3.34 -11.43 0.39
CA TRP A 146 3.46 -11.95 1.74
C TRP A 146 3.30 -10.78 2.72
N PRO A 147 3.19 -11.03 4.04
CA PRO A 147 3.08 -9.96 5.02
C PRO A 147 4.24 -8.96 4.91
N ALA A 148 3.93 -7.67 4.98
CA ALA A 148 4.92 -6.59 4.90
C ALA A 148 6.16 -6.84 5.80
N ASP A 149 7.35 -6.61 5.23
CA ASP A 149 8.64 -6.68 5.93
C ASP A 149 8.81 -5.54 6.95
N TYR A 150 8.10 -4.44 6.72
CA TYR A 150 8.00 -3.28 7.61
C TYR A 150 6.54 -2.86 7.72
N ASP A 151 6.06 -2.56 8.92
CA ASP A 151 4.71 -2.03 9.15
C ASP A 151 4.68 -1.25 10.47
N ASP A 152 4.72 0.07 10.41
CA ASP A 152 4.82 0.91 11.62
C ASP A 152 4.20 2.29 11.45
N MET A 153 3.93 2.93 12.60
CA MET A 153 3.68 4.36 12.69
C MET A 153 5.01 5.12 12.68
N ILE A 154 5.11 6.14 11.83
CA ILE A 154 6.23 7.09 11.79
C ILE A 154 5.81 8.34 12.54
N TRP A 155 6.48 8.66 13.64
CA TRP A 155 6.14 9.79 14.49
C TRP A 155 7.09 10.97 14.26
N ASN A 156 6.52 12.14 13.95
CA ASN A 156 7.22 13.43 13.99
C ASN A 156 7.07 14.10 15.35
N ASP A 157 5.91 13.91 16.00
CA ASP A 157 5.60 14.31 17.37
C ASP A 157 4.94 13.13 18.11
N GLU A 158 5.45 12.77 19.29
CA GLU A 158 5.01 11.57 20.02
C GLU A 158 3.79 11.81 20.95
N THR A 159 3.16 12.99 20.92
CA THR A 159 2.04 13.36 21.81
C THR A 159 0.91 12.33 21.83
N TYR A 160 0.60 11.72 20.69
CA TYR A 160 -0.46 10.72 20.54
C TYR A 160 0.06 9.28 20.42
N LYS A 161 1.36 9.04 20.62
CA LYS A 161 2.00 7.74 20.34
C LYS A 161 1.39 6.60 21.14
N ASP A 162 1.17 6.83 22.43
CA ASP A 162 0.61 5.85 23.36
C ASP A 162 -0.93 5.92 23.45
N ASP A 163 -1.58 6.67 22.54
CA ASP A 163 -3.03 6.86 22.50
C ASP A 163 -3.61 6.48 21.12
N PRO A 164 -3.87 5.17 20.90
CA PRO A 164 -4.35 4.65 19.61
C PRO A 164 -5.62 5.29 19.09
N ASP A 165 -6.51 5.72 19.99
CA ASP A 165 -7.79 6.35 19.63
C ASP A 165 -7.57 7.71 18.94
N ASN A 166 -6.38 8.30 19.09
CA ASN A 166 -5.99 9.57 18.49
C ASN A 166 -4.96 9.45 17.36
N TRP A 167 -4.62 8.24 16.91
CA TRP A 167 -3.66 8.07 15.81
C TRP A 167 -4.13 8.69 14.49
N ALA A 168 -5.42 8.59 14.17
CA ALA A 168 -6.00 9.26 13.01
C ALA A 168 -5.83 10.79 13.09
N THR A 169 -6.07 11.36 14.27
CA THR A 169 -5.87 12.79 14.56
C THR A 169 -4.41 13.20 14.38
N ALA A 170 -3.48 12.38 14.87
CA ALA A 170 -2.04 12.61 14.70
C ALA A 170 -1.63 12.62 13.23
N ILE A 171 -2.17 11.69 12.43
CA ILE A 171 -1.92 11.65 10.98
C ILE A 171 -2.44 12.92 10.33
N VAL A 172 -3.72 13.27 10.52
CA VAL A 172 -4.34 14.46 9.91
C VAL A 172 -3.64 15.76 10.33
N SER A 173 -3.03 15.79 11.52
CA SER A 173 -2.27 16.93 12.01
C SER A 173 -0.84 17.00 11.46
N GLY A 174 -0.34 15.94 10.82
CA GLY A 174 1.03 15.80 10.32
C GLY A 174 2.04 15.35 11.39
N ASP A 175 1.57 15.03 12.59
CA ASP A 175 2.38 14.56 13.72
C ASP A 175 2.81 13.11 13.55
N ALA A 176 2.09 12.34 12.71
CA ALA A 176 2.41 10.98 12.39
C ALA A 176 2.13 10.62 10.93
N GLY A 177 2.65 9.48 10.50
CA GLY A 177 2.26 8.76 9.29
C GLY A 177 2.20 7.26 9.55
N ARG A 178 1.62 6.51 8.63
CA ARG A 178 1.64 5.04 8.63
C ARG A 178 2.39 4.56 7.39
N MET A 179 3.25 3.58 7.56
CA MET A 179 4.04 3.04 6.46
C MET A 179 4.17 1.53 6.54
N ALA A 180 3.93 0.86 5.42
CA ALA A 180 4.23 -0.56 5.23
C ALA A 180 5.15 -0.74 4.02
N LYS A 181 6.07 -1.72 4.05
CA LYS A 181 6.98 -2.03 2.94
C LYS A 181 7.09 -3.51 2.66
N TRP A 182 7.27 -3.85 1.39
CA TRP A 182 7.56 -5.20 0.91
C TRP A 182 8.79 -5.17 0.01
N TYR A 183 9.66 -6.16 0.16
CA TYR A 183 10.89 -6.27 -0.62
C TYR A 183 10.90 -7.52 -1.48
N THR A 184 10.59 -7.37 -2.76
CA THR A 184 10.73 -8.48 -3.70
C THR A 184 12.15 -8.53 -4.27
N LYS A 185 12.43 -9.56 -5.07
CA LYS A 185 13.71 -9.68 -5.76
C LYS A 185 13.94 -8.57 -6.79
N GLU A 186 12.87 -7.98 -7.32
CA GLU A 186 12.91 -7.09 -8.49
C GLU A 186 12.27 -5.72 -8.23
N SER A 187 11.48 -5.60 -7.16
CA SER A 187 10.76 -4.38 -6.80
C SER A 187 10.74 -4.13 -5.29
N THR A 188 10.76 -2.85 -4.90
CA THR A 188 10.31 -2.41 -3.56
C THR A 188 8.91 -1.85 -3.65
N LEU A 189 8.05 -2.22 -2.70
CA LEU A 189 6.73 -1.64 -2.55
C LEU A 189 6.67 -0.85 -1.24
N SER A 190 6.03 0.32 -1.25
CA SER A 190 5.68 1.03 -0.02
C SER A 190 4.23 1.53 -0.06
N LEU A 191 3.48 1.28 1.00
CA LEU A 191 2.19 1.91 1.25
C LEU A 191 2.40 2.99 2.31
N GLU A 192 2.08 4.23 1.97
CA GLU A 192 2.39 5.39 2.79
C GLU A 192 1.13 6.24 2.99
N LEU A 193 0.80 6.52 4.26
CA LEU A 193 -0.25 7.43 4.67
C LEU A 193 0.38 8.55 5.51
N PHE A 194 0.31 9.80 5.05
CA PHE A 194 0.84 10.94 5.79
C PHE A 194 0.14 12.23 5.39
N THR A 195 0.26 13.25 6.24
CA THR A 195 -0.23 14.60 5.92
C THR A 195 0.93 15.56 5.74
N LYS A 196 0.89 16.33 4.65
CA LYS A 196 1.84 17.40 4.35
C LYS A 196 1.07 18.62 3.86
N ASP A 197 1.40 19.79 4.38
CA ASP A 197 0.76 21.06 3.99
C ASP A 197 -0.79 21.02 4.06
N LYS A 198 -1.32 20.32 5.08
CA LYS A 198 -2.76 20.07 5.33
C LYS A 198 -3.46 19.19 4.29
N LEU A 199 -2.71 18.51 3.44
CA LEU A 199 -3.22 17.50 2.51
C LEU A 199 -2.77 16.13 2.99
N THR A 200 -3.73 15.20 3.08
CA THR A 200 -3.46 13.81 3.42
C THR A 200 -3.28 13.01 2.15
N PHE A 201 -2.20 12.25 2.09
CA PHE A 201 -1.82 11.41 0.98
C PHE A 201 -1.86 9.96 1.44
N LEU A 202 -2.50 9.10 0.64
CA LEU A 202 -2.36 7.66 0.71
C LEU A 202 -1.83 7.18 -0.64
N THR A 203 -0.67 6.54 -0.65
CA THR A 203 -0.01 6.14 -1.89
C THR A 203 0.63 4.78 -1.76
N LEU A 204 0.41 3.92 -2.76
CA LEU A 204 1.08 2.64 -2.90
C LEU A 204 2.09 2.74 -4.05
N PHE A 205 3.38 2.78 -3.72
CA PHE A 205 4.49 2.87 -4.66
C PHE A 205 5.05 1.50 -4.98
N TYR A 206 5.51 1.35 -6.22
CA TYR A 206 6.30 0.25 -6.73
C TYR A 206 7.52 0.83 -7.46
N HIS A 207 8.71 0.32 -7.15
CA HIS A 207 9.96 0.83 -7.72
C HIS A 207 10.90 -0.30 -8.15
N ASP A 208 11.51 -0.20 -9.34
CA ASP A 208 12.49 -1.16 -9.86
C ASP A 208 13.84 -1.04 -9.16
N ILE A 209 14.18 -2.00 -8.31
CA ILE A 209 15.47 -2.00 -7.59
C ILE A 209 16.66 -2.42 -8.46
N ARG A 210 16.44 -2.79 -9.73
CA ARG A 210 17.52 -3.16 -10.66
C ARG A 210 18.30 -1.94 -11.14
N LEU A 211 17.73 -0.74 -11.05
CA LEU A 211 18.32 0.50 -11.53
C LEU A 211 19.19 1.21 -10.47
N ASP A 212 19.07 0.83 -9.20
CA ASP A 212 19.85 1.37 -8.07
C ASP A 212 21.31 0.85 -7.97
N LYS A 213 21.83 0.18 -9.01
CA LYS A 213 23.13 -0.54 -8.98
C LYS A 213 24.22 0.07 -9.85
#